data_AF-A0A2S0JWA4-F1
#
_entry.id   AF-A0A2S0JWA4-F1
#
_cell.length_a   1.000
_cell.length_b   1.000
_cell.length_c   1.000
_cell.angle_alpha   90.00
_cell.angle_beta   90.00
_cell.angle_gamma   90.00
#
_symmetry.space_group_name_H-M   'P 1'
#
loop_
_entity.id
_entity.type
_entity.pdbx_description
1 polymer ?
#
loop_
_entity_poly.entity_id
_entity_poly.type
_entity_poly.pdbx_seq_one_letter_code
_entity_poly.pdbx_strand_id
1 'polypeptide(L)'
;MNFLTSAILSGVAWDIIKSWGYIKSEHLKHKLQDWIIDEKYYETIAEIINEFPDEYKKSVKFLEAAIDEDSDLQNILKLAKVSTVSIQNNSGSEFNNSTIVNNNSGVINNNFTQKKKLK
;
A
#
# COMPACT_ATOMS: atom_id res chain seq x y z
N MET A 1 -11.65 -1.71 7.61
CA MET A 1 -11.58 -1.44 6.17
C MET A 1 -10.30 -0.68 5.94
N ASN A 2 -9.41 -1.13 5.05
CA ASN A 2 -8.17 -0.42 4.77
C ASN A 2 -8.33 0.30 3.43
N PHE A 3 -8.72 1.57 3.47
CA PHE A 3 -8.84 2.45 2.30
C PHE A 3 -8.11 3.76 2.58
N LEU A 4 -7.64 4.43 1.53
CA LEU A 4 -6.91 5.67 1.67
C LEU A 4 -7.91 6.76 2.06
N THR A 5 -7.87 7.20 3.31
CA THR A 5 -8.75 8.26 3.82
C THR A 5 -8.12 9.63 3.61
N SER A 6 -8.96 10.66 3.63
CA SER A 6 -8.53 12.06 3.71
C SER A 6 -7.56 12.30 4.86
N ALA A 7 -7.77 11.68 6.03
CA ALA A 7 -6.87 11.74 7.17
C ALA A 7 -5.45 11.22 6.88
N ILE A 8 -5.33 10.14 6.09
CA ILE A 8 -4.01 9.60 5.70
C ILE A 8 -3.37 10.50 4.65
N LEU A 9 -4.14 10.90 3.63
CA LEU A 9 -3.64 11.76 2.56
C LEU A 9 -3.22 13.14 3.09
N SER A 10 -3.98 13.75 4.00
CA SER A 10 -3.68 15.04 4.60
C SER A 10 -2.40 15.01 5.43
N GLY A 11 -2.19 13.93 6.19
CA GLY A 11 -0.96 13.71 6.95
C GLY A 11 0.26 13.59 6.03
N VAL A 12 0.15 12.76 4.99
CA VAL A 12 1.22 12.58 3.99
C VAL A 12 1.51 13.89 3.24
N ALA A 13 0.46 14.57 2.78
CA ALA A 13 0.56 15.83 2.06
C ALA A 13 1.25 16.91 2.92
N TRP A 14 0.86 17.03 4.18
CA TRP A 14 1.46 17.98 5.12
C TRP A 14 2.94 17.68 5.37
N ASP A 15 3.31 16.41 5.55
CA ASP A 15 4.71 16.00 5.72
C ASP A 15 5.58 16.39 4.51
N ILE A 16 5.03 16.24 3.30
CA ILE A 16 5.71 16.62 2.07
C ILE A 16 5.83 18.15 1.98
N ILE A 17 4.74 18.89 2.16
CA ILE A 17 4.74 20.37 2.13
C ILE A 17 5.71 20.94 3.16
N LYS A 18 5.71 20.39 4.38
CA LYS A 18 6.61 20.82 5.46
C LYS A 18 8.09 20.61 5.10
N SER A 19 8.40 19.56 4.33
CA SER A 19 9.78 19.20 3.99
C SER A 19 10.27 19.84 2.69
N TRP A 20 9.39 20.00 1.69
CA TRP A 20 9.74 20.39 0.31
C TRP A 20 9.05 21.69 -0.16
N GLY A 21 8.04 22.18 0.55
CA GLY A 21 7.27 23.38 0.21
C GLY A 21 6.15 23.15 -0.82
N TYR A 22 6.23 22.09 -1.61
CA TYR A 22 5.24 21.72 -2.64
C TYR A 22 5.12 20.19 -2.75
N ILE A 23 4.04 19.71 -3.40
CA ILE A 23 3.81 18.28 -3.60
C ILE A 23 4.17 17.89 -5.04
N LYS A 24 4.82 16.74 -5.22
CA LYS A 24 4.99 16.07 -6.52
C LYS A 24 4.46 14.65 -6.45
N SER A 25 4.08 14.11 -7.61
CA SER A 25 3.68 12.71 -7.77
C SER A 25 4.73 11.75 -7.22
N GLU A 26 6.02 12.02 -7.44
CA GLU A 26 7.17 11.27 -6.91
C GLU A 26 7.16 11.15 -5.38
N HIS A 27 6.90 12.27 -4.70
CA HIS A 27 6.88 12.33 -3.23
C HIS A 27 5.69 11.55 -2.67
N LEU A 28 4.52 11.68 -3.31
CA LEU A 28 3.33 10.91 -2.95
C LEU A 28 3.55 9.41 -3.18
N LYS A 29 4.11 9.01 -4.32
CA LYS A 29 4.42 7.61 -4.65
C LYS A 29 5.34 6.96 -3.63
N HIS A 30 6.36 7.70 -3.17
CA HIS A 30 7.28 7.20 -2.15
C HIS A 30 6.59 7.06 -0.78
N LYS A 31 5.76 8.03 -0.38
CA LYS A 31 5.03 7.97 0.91
C LYS A 31 3.85 7.00 0.91
N LEU A 32 3.23 6.77 -0.24
CA LEU A 32 2.08 5.88 -0.44
C LEU A 32 2.50 4.55 -1.10
N GLN A 33 3.74 4.11 -0.91
CA GLN A 33 4.25 2.85 -1.46
C GLN A 33 3.46 1.59 -1.02
N ASP A 34 2.78 1.67 0.13
CA ASP A 34 1.94 0.60 0.67
C ASP A 34 0.54 0.54 0.00
N TRP A 35 0.25 1.50 -0.89
CA TRP A 35 -1.01 1.65 -1.60
C TRP A 35 -0.84 1.38 -3.10
N ILE A 36 -1.78 0.63 -3.69
CA ILE A 36 -1.85 0.42 -5.14
C ILE A 36 -2.70 1.54 -5.73
N ILE A 37 -2.03 2.51 -6.34
CA ILE A 37 -2.64 3.66 -7.02
C ILE A 37 -1.92 3.83 -8.36
N ASP A 38 -2.66 4.07 -9.45
CA ASP A 38 -2.04 4.34 -10.75
C ASP A 38 -1.24 5.66 -10.72
N GLU A 39 -0.15 5.71 -11.49
CA GLU A 39 0.74 6.87 -11.59
C GLU A 39 0.00 8.16 -11.95
N LYS A 40 -0.97 8.07 -12.87
CA LYS A 40 -1.83 9.19 -13.26
C LYS A 40 -2.58 9.82 -12.08
N TYR A 41 -2.99 9.02 -11.10
CA TYR A 41 -3.73 9.54 -9.95
C TYR A 41 -2.80 10.24 -8.96
N TYR A 42 -1.54 9.82 -8.84
CA TYR A 42 -0.57 10.57 -8.02
C TYR A 42 -0.30 11.96 -8.58
N GLU A 43 -0.27 12.10 -9.90
CA GLU A 43 -0.12 13.39 -10.58
C GLU A 43 -1.34 14.28 -10.34
N THR A 44 -2.55 13.75 -10.59
CA THR A 44 -3.80 14.49 -10.34
C THR A 44 -3.94 14.91 -8.87
N ILE A 45 -3.62 14.02 -7.91
CA ILE A 45 -3.66 14.36 -6.48
C ILE A 45 -2.65 15.49 -6.16
N ALA A 46 -1.44 15.44 -6.72
CA ALA A 46 -0.44 16.46 -6.49
C ALA A 46 -0.87 17.82 -7.04
N GLU A 47 -1.45 17.85 -8.25
CA GLU A 47 -1.99 19.06 -8.88
C GLU A 47 -3.09 19.68 -8.03
N ILE A 48 -4.12 18.91 -7.65
CA ILE A 48 -5.24 19.39 -6.82
C ILE A 48 -4.73 19.99 -5.50
N ILE A 49 -3.84 19.29 -4.80
CA ILE A 49 -3.34 19.80 -3.50
C ILE A 49 -2.45 21.04 -3.69
N ASN A 50 -1.69 21.13 -4.78
CA ASN A 50 -0.90 22.32 -5.08
C ASN A 50 -1.77 23.51 -5.48
N GLU A 51 -2.94 23.29 -6.08
CA GLU A 51 -3.92 24.33 -6.38
C GLU A 51 -4.66 24.83 -5.13
N PHE A 52 -4.67 24.07 -4.03
CA PHE A 52 -5.31 24.53 -2.81
C PHE A 52 -4.72 25.86 -2.31
N PRO A 53 -5.57 26.78 -1.83
CA PRO A 53 -5.11 28.03 -1.22
C PRO A 53 -4.15 27.77 -0.06
N ASP A 54 -3.18 28.68 0.12
CA ASP A 54 -2.18 28.58 1.19
C ASP A 54 -2.80 28.53 2.59
N GLU A 55 -4.03 29.01 2.74
CA GLU A 55 -4.82 28.90 3.97
C GLU A 55 -5.01 27.44 4.40
N TYR A 56 -5.23 26.55 3.44
CA TYR A 56 -5.39 25.12 3.70
C TYR A 56 -4.05 24.42 3.95
N LYS A 57 -2.97 24.91 3.33
CA LYS A 57 -1.60 24.41 3.50
C LYS A 57 -0.92 24.86 4.80
N LYS A 58 -1.68 25.28 5.82
CA LYS A 58 -1.15 25.69 7.14
C LYS A 58 -1.25 24.60 8.21
N SER A 59 -2.12 23.61 8.01
CA SER A 59 -2.33 22.55 8.98
C SER A 59 -2.92 21.30 8.33
N VAL A 60 -2.59 20.14 8.91
CA VAL A 60 -3.17 18.84 8.54
C VAL A 60 -4.70 18.89 8.54
N LYS A 61 -5.31 19.54 9.54
CA LYS A 61 -6.77 19.61 9.67
C LYS A 61 -7.43 20.41 8.54
N PHE A 62 -6.77 21.46 8.06
CA PHE A 62 -7.32 22.23 6.95
C PHE A 62 -7.14 21.50 5.62
N LEU A 63 -5.99 20.83 5.42
CA LEU A 63 -5.80 19.93 4.29
C LEU A 63 -6.83 18.80 4.27
N GLU A 64 -7.10 18.18 5.42
CA GLU A 64 -8.11 17.13 5.54
C GLU A 64 -9.50 17.63 5.16
N ALA A 65 -9.90 18.80 5.67
CA ALA A 65 -11.18 19.41 5.31
C ALA A 65 -11.27 19.72 3.80
N ALA A 66 -10.21 20.27 3.20
CA ALA A 66 -10.17 20.53 1.76
C ALA A 66 -10.26 19.23 0.94
N ILE A 67 -9.59 18.17 1.38
CA ILE A 67 -9.65 16.85 0.74
C ILE A 67 -11.04 16.21 0.90
N ASP A 68 -11.71 16.43 2.02
CA ASP A 68 -13.08 15.93 2.26
C ASP A 68 -14.14 16.70 1.48
N GLU A 69 -13.94 17.98 1.25
CA GLU A 69 -14.83 18.83 0.47
C GLU A 69 -14.69 18.61 -1.04
N ASP A 70 -13.50 18.20 -1.49
CA ASP A 70 -13.23 17.88 -2.90
C ASP A 70 -13.76 16.47 -3.27
N SER A 71 -14.90 16.46 -3.97
CA SER A 71 -15.54 15.21 -4.40
C SER A 71 -14.72 14.41 -5.40
N ASP A 72 -13.91 15.07 -6.24
CA ASP A 72 -13.09 14.40 -7.25
C ASP A 72 -11.92 13.69 -6.60
N LEU A 73 -11.28 14.35 -5.63
CA LEU A 73 -10.23 13.77 -4.83
C LEU A 73 -10.76 12.59 -4.00
N GLN A 74 -11.93 12.70 -3.39
CA GLN A 74 -12.59 11.59 -2.69
C GLN A 74 -12.90 10.41 -3.62
N ASN A 75 -13.26 10.67 -4.87
CA ASN A 75 -13.48 9.60 -5.84
C ASN A 75 -12.17 8.90 -6.23
N ILE A 76 -11.08 9.64 -6.39
CA ILE A 76 -9.75 9.07 -6.63
C ILE A 76 -9.29 8.24 -5.42
N LEU A 77 -9.50 8.73 -4.21
CA LEU A 77 -9.19 8.04 -2.96
C LEU A 77 -9.93 6.70 -2.82
N LYS A 78 -11.18 6.62 -3.28
CA LYS A 78 -11.95 5.36 -3.31
C LYS A 78 -11.40 4.34 -4.31
N LEU A 79 -10.68 4.78 -5.35
CA LEU A 79 -10.04 3.89 -6.31
C LEU A 79 -8.73 3.29 -5.75
N ALA A 80 -8.12 3.95 -4.76
CA ALA A 80 -6.93 3.45 -4.09
C ALA A 80 -7.23 2.16 -3.34
N LYS A 81 -6.51 1.09 -3.67
CA LYS A 81 -6.56 -0.19 -2.95
C LYS A 81 -5.33 -0.33 -2.09
N VAL A 82 -5.45 -0.85 -0.88
CA VAL A 82 -4.24 -1.29 -0.15
C VAL A 82 -3.54 -2.36 -0.96
N SER A 83 -2.21 -2.27 -1.03
CA SER A 83 -1.38 -3.36 -1.51
C SER A 83 -1.46 -4.52 -0.54
N THR A 84 -2.53 -5.31 -0.64
CA THR A 84 -2.57 -6.61 -0.01
C THR A 84 -1.67 -7.50 -0.85
N VAL A 85 -0.39 -7.57 -0.47
CA VAL A 85 0.33 -8.84 -0.63
C VAL A 85 -0.43 -9.83 0.26
N SER A 86 -1.54 -10.35 -0.25
CA SER A 86 -2.22 -11.49 0.32
C SER A 86 -1.31 -12.68 0.11
N ILE A 87 -0.35 -12.88 1.01
CA ILE A 87 -0.10 -14.24 1.48
C ILE A 87 -1.40 -14.61 2.20
N GLN A 88 -2.38 -15.13 1.44
CA GLN A 88 -3.48 -15.88 2.01
C GLN A 88 -2.87 -17.12 2.63
N ASN A 89 -2.37 -17.00 3.86
CA ASN A 89 -2.24 -18.16 4.73
C ASN A 89 -3.64 -18.39 5.31
N ASN A 90 -4.52 -18.97 4.50
CA ASN A 90 -5.73 -19.60 4.99
C ASN A 90 -5.32 -20.89 5.71
N SER A 91 -4.65 -20.76 6.85
CA SER A 91 -4.51 -21.84 7.81
C SER A 91 -5.56 -21.62 8.89
N GLY A 92 -6.82 -21.71 8.45
CA GLY A 92 -7.88 -22.13 9.37
C GLY A 92 -7.63 -23.58 9.76
N SER A 93 -7.94 -23.87 11.02
CA SER A 93 -8.05 -25.20 11.63
C SER A 93 -6.75 -25.82 12.16
N GLU A 94 -6.66 -25.79 13.49
CA GLU A 94 -6.46 -26.96 14.35
C GLU A 94 -5.74 -28.18 13.75
N PHE A 95 -4.62 -28.52 14.38
CA PHE A 95 -4.10 -29.88 14.57
C PHE A 95 -4.89 -31.01 13.88
N ASN A 96 -4.25 -31.71 12.93
CA ASN A 96 -3.94 -33.15 13.09
C ASN A 96 -3.10 -33.70 11.93
N ASN A 97 -2.15 -34.55 12.33
CA ASN A 97 -1.30 -35.43 11.55
C ASN A 97 -1.97 -36.09 10.34
N SER A 98 -1.70 -35.64 9.09
CA SER A 98 -1.77 -36.48 7.88
C SER A 98 -1.16 -35.79 6.65
N THR A 99 -0.23 -36.50 6.03
CA THR A 99 0.48 -36.21 4.78
C THR A 99 -0.45 -35.84 3.62
N ILE A 100 -0.33 -34.64 3.07
CA ILE A 100 -0.91 -34.30 1.76
C ILE A 100 0.12 -34.61 0.68
N VAL A 101 -0.11 -35.71 -0.04
CA VAL A 101 0.61 -36.09 -1.25
C VAL A 101 0.00 -35.31 -2.42
N ASN A 102 0.74 -34.34 -2.99
CA ASN A 102 0.35 -33.68 -4.23
C ASN A 102 1.02 -34.39 -5.41
N ASN A 103 0.23 -35.13 -6.19
CA ASN A 103 0.66 -35.72 -7.46
C ASN A 103 0.84 -34.61 -8.49
N ASN A 104 2.08 -34.20 -8.74
CA ASN A 104 2.46 -33.61 -10.01
C ASN A 104 3.76 -34.29 -10.48
N SER A 105 3.66 -34.95 -11.64
CA SER A 105 4.76 -35.64 -12.31
C SER A 105 5.91 -34.68 -12.60
N GLY A 106 6.88 -34.63 -11.69
CA GLY A 106 8.20 -34.08 -11.91
C GLY A 106 9.19 -35.08 -11.36
N VAL A 107 9.97 -35.71 -12.23
CA VAL A 107 11.02 -36.65 -11.86
C VAL A 107 12.04 -35.93 -10.99
N ILE A 108 11.95 -36.10 -9.66
CA ILE A 108 12.99 -35.65 -8.74
C ILE A 108 14.02 -36.78 -8.64
N ASN A 109 15.15 -36.60 -9.30
CA ASN A 109 16.31 -37.48 -9.21
C ASN A 109 17.01 -37.24 -7.86
N ASN A 110 16.68 -38.04 -6.85
CA ASN A 110 17.28 -37.95 -5.52
C ASN A 110 18.61 -38.71 -5.47
N ASN A 111 19.73 -38.04 -5.71
CA ASN A 111 21.05 -38.51 -5.27
C ASN A 111 21.42 -37.85 -3.94
N PHE A 112 20.84 -38.35 -2.85
CA PHE A 112 21.34 -38.05 -1.50
C PHE A 112 22.28 -39.17 -1.03
N THR A 113 23.58 -38.92 -1.10
CA THR A 113 24.60 -39.75 -0.47
C THR A 113 24.48 -39.63 1.05
N GLN A 114 23.94 -40.66 1.70
CA GLN A 114 23.90 -40.73 3.16
C GLN A 114 25.30 -40.95 3.74
N LYS A 115 25.91 -39.89 4.32
CA LYS A 115 27.06 -40.06 5.22
C LYS A 115 26.58 -40.56 6.58
N LYS A 116 26.69 -41.88 6.75
CA LYS A 116 26.54 -42.62 8.01
C LYS A 116 27.57 -42.10 9.03
N LYS A 117 27.12 -41.41 10.10
CA LYS A 117 27.97 -41.16 11.28
C LYS A 117 27.89 -42.39 12.20
N LEU A 118 29.02 -43.06 12.38
CA LEU A 118 29.29 -43.99 13.48
C LEU A 118 30.22 -43.30 14.46
N LYS A 119 29.82 -43.21 15.72
CA LYS A 119 30.64 -43.51 16.90
C LYS A 119 29.73 -43.70 18.10
#